data_AF-A0A946TJC2-F1
#
_entry.id   AF-A0A946TJC2-F1
#
_cell.length_a   1.000
_cell.length_b   1.000
_cell.length_c   1.000
_cell.angle_alpha   90.00
_cell.angle_beta   90.00
_cell.angle_gamma   90.00
#
_symmetry.space_group_name_H-M   'P 1'
#
loop_
_entity.id
_entity.type
_entity.pdbx_description
1 polymer ?
#
loop_
_entity_poly.entity_id
_entity_poly.type
_entity_poly.pdbx_seq_one_letter_code
_entity_poly.pdbx_strand_id
1 'polypeptide(L)'
;MTKQELLNKYTQDDRIDSYSYEYKELGYSMGKEVILFADWNDWTSEEMNIIESFAEVEWLDEWTTCQECGGSVRISPNFYGWSPSYVVLNDCELVCLDCLMDYGIEEYLESLENNPSVAINDSLLSRIDLSDYGYTMLEDYSDNHSGLHRGMNDDPKEIYNKLKDDHKRILFVISEVSQFYIQFDVYAKE
;
A
#
# COMPACT_ATOMS: atom_id res chain seq x y z
N MET A 1 30.87 10.97 19.21
CA MET A 1 30.51 9.62 18.75
C MET A 1 30.55 9.59 17.23
N THR A 2 30.98 8.49 16.63
CA THR A 2 30.89 8.25 15.19
C THR A 2 29.45 7.96 14.77
N LYS A 3 29.13 8.06 13.47
CA LYS A 3 27.81 7.67 12.94
C LYS A 3 27.45 6.21 13.30
N GLN A 4 28.42 5.30 13.24
CA GLN A 4 28.20 3.89 13.58
C GLN A 4 27.87 3.71 15.07
N GLU A 5 28.52 4.47 15.94
CA GLU A 5 28.22 4.45 17.38
C GLU A 5 26.82 5.00 17.67
N LEU A 6 26.38 6.03 16.94
CA LEU A 6 25.01 6.55 17.05
C LEU A 6 23.98 5.53 16.56
N LEU A 7 24.22 4.92 15.40
CA LEU A 7 23.35 3.89 14.84
C LEU A 7 23.17 2.75 15.84
N ASN A 8 24.28 2.17 16.32
CA ASN A 8 24.24 1.07 17.29
C ASN A 8 23.56 1.47 18.60
N LYS A 9 23.74 2.72 19.07
CA LYS A 9 23.09 3.21 20.28
C LYS A 9 21.58 3.25 20.11
N TYR A 10 21.08 3.88 19.05
CA TYR A 10 19.66 4.16 18.93
C TYR A 10 18.86 2.98 18.36
N THR A 11 19.43 2.12 17.53
CA THR A 11 18.74 0.88 17.09
C THR A 11 18.59 -0.15 18.21
N GLN A 12 19.28 0.04 19.34
CA GLN A 12 19.19 -0.77 20.55
C GLN A 12 18.51 -0.03 21.71
N ASP A 13 18.04 1.20 21.49
CA ASP A 13 17.34 1.99 22.51
C ASP A 13 15.91 1.47 22.63
N ASP A 14 15.51 1.13 23.85
CA ASP A 14 14.23 0.50 24.20
C ASP A 14 13.01 1.36 23.80
N ARG A 15 13.23 2.66 23.54
CA ARG A 15 12.20 3.61 23.09
C ARG A 15 12.02 3.63 21.57
N ILE A 16 12.87 2.93 20.82
CA ILE A 16 12.72 2.74 19.37
C ILE A 16 12.02 1.40 19.14
N ASP A 17 10.81 1.44 18.60
CA ASP A 17 9.98 0.25 18.36
C ASP A 17 10.54 -0.62 17.24
N SER A 18 11.00 0.00 16.16
CA SER A 18 11.60 -0.70 15.03
C SER A 18 12.46 0.24 14.19
N TYR A 19 13.15 -0.33 13.20
CA TYR A 19 13.93 0.43 12.23
C TYR A 19 13.96 -0.27 10.88
N SER A 20 14.25 0.48 9.83
CA SER A 20 14.45 -0.02 8.47
C SER A 20 15.60 0.72 7.78
N TYR A 21 16.14 0.13 6.71
CA TYR A 21 17.23 0.72 5.92
C TYR A 21 16.75 1.23 4.56
N GLU A 22 15.47 1.07 4.23
CA GLU A 22 14.90 1.54 2.97
C GLU A 22 13.41 1.85 3.10
N TYR A 23 12.95 2.78 2.27
CA TYR A 23 11.53 2.97 1.99
C TYR A 23 11.10 2.07 0.83
N LYS A 24 10.00 1.35 1.03
CA LYS A 24 9.22 0.67 0.00
C LYS A 24 7.95 1.44 -0.37
N GLU A 25 7.61 2.46 0.42
CA GLU A 25 6.52 3.38 0.14
C GLU A 25 6.79 4.24 -1.10
N LEU A 26 5.82 4.32 -2.00
CA LEU A 26 5.90 5.15 -3.20
C LEU A 26 6.06 6.64 -2.83
N GLY A 27 7.00 7.31 -3.51
CA GLY A 27 7.26 8.74 -3.31
C GLY A 27 8.22 9.07 -2.16
N TYR A 28 8.71 8.07 -1.43
CA TYR A 28 9.72 8.25 -0.39
C TYR A 28 11.09 7.78 -0.85
N SER A 29 12.13 8.42 -0.33
CA SER A 29 13.52 8.08 -0.64
C SER A 29 14.41 8.36 0.57
N MET A 30 15.45 7.55 0.75
CA MET A 30 16.40 7.72 1.83
C MET A 30 17.26 8.98 1.63
N GLY A 31 17.24 9.90 2.60
CA GLY A 31 18.22 10.99 2.71
C GLY A 31 19.33 10.70 3.73
N LYS A 32 19.13 9.68 4.57
CA LYS A 32 19.98 9.35 5.72
C LYS A 32 20.26 7.85 5.79
N GLU A 33 20.92 7.41 6.87
CA GLU A 33 21.48 6.05 6.95
C GLU A 33 20.44 4.98 7.35
N VAL A 34 19.42 5.37 8.11
CA VAL A 34 18.42 4.48 8.70
C VAL A 34 17.11 5.23 8.88
N ILE A 35 16.01 4.51 8.94
CA ILE A 35 14.69 5.00 9.32
C ILE A 35 14.40 4.42 10.69
N LEU A 36 14.10 5.27 11.67
CA LEU A 36 13.70 4.84 13.00
C LEU A 36 12.19 5.09 13.15
N PHE A 37 11.52 4.17 13.84
CA PHE A 37 10.10 4.25 14.18
C PHE A 37 9.95 4.28 15.69
N ALA A 38 9.29 5.30 16.22
CA ALA A 38 9.05 5.45 17.66
C ALA A 38 7.88 6.37 17.96
N ASP A 39 7.49 6.42 19.24
CA ASP A 39 6.74 7.54 19.79
C ASP A 39 7.73 8.65 20.15
N TRP A 40 7.68 9.74 19.38
CA TRP A 40 8.63 10.84 19.52
C TRP A 40 8.27 11.83 20.63
N ASN A 41 7.11 11.67 21.31
CA ASN A 41 6.63 12.63 22.30
C ASN A 41 7.50 12.71 23.57
N ASP A 42 8.18 11.62 23.93
CA ASP A 42 9.00 11.52 25.15
C ASP A 42 10.47 11.90 24.94
N TRP A 43 10.84 12.38 23.74
CA TRP A 43 12.21 12.69 23.39
C TRP A 43 12.54 14.16 23.62
N THR A 44 13.70 14.44 24.21
CA THR A 44 14.17 15.82 24.37
C THR A 44 14.59 16.41 23.02
N SER A 45 14.53 17.75 22.89
CA SER A 45 14.99 18.41 21.66
C SER A 45 16.48 18.15 21.36
N GLU A 46 17.31 17.94 22.38
CA GLU A 46 18.72 17.59 22.18
C GLU A 46 18.88 16.19 21.57
N GLU A 47 18.13 15.20 22.07
CA GLU A 47 18.13 13.86 21.50
C GLU A 47 17.60 13.85 20.07
N MET A 48 16.48 14.56 19.81
CA MET A 48 15.90 14.65 18.46
C MET A 48 16.87 15.27 17.46
N ASN A 49 17.54 16.37 17.82
CA ASN A 49 18.57 16.97 16.96
C ASN A 49 19.71 15.99 16.63
N ILE A 50 20.09 15.13 17.56
CA ILE A 50 21.10 14.09 17.32
C ILE A 50 20.55 13.04 16.36
N ILE A 51 19.33 12.54 16.60
CA ILE A 51 18.70 11.50 15.78
C ILE A 51 18.49 11.97 14.35
N GLU A 52 17.88 13.13 14.16
CA GLU A 52 17.62 13.73 12.84
C GLU A 52 18.91 14.00 12.05
N SER A 53 20.07 14.07 12.71
CA SER A 53 21.36 14.24 12.01
C SER A 53 21.83 12.99 11.25
N PHE A 54 21.29 11.81 11.54
CA PHE A 54 21.72 10.55 10.91
C PHE A 54 20.58 9.58 10.54
N ALA A 55 19.36 9.79 11.04
CA ALA A 55 18.21 8.93 10.80
C ALA A 55 17.00 9.73 10.28
N GLU A 56 16.20 9.09 9.43
CA GLU A 56 14.84 9.51 9.17
C GLU A 56 13.97 9.14 10.38
N VAL A 57 13.05 10.03 10.71
CA VAL A 57 12.25 9.98 11.94
C VAL A 57 10.80 9.82 11.51
N GLU A 58 10.26 8.63 11.72
CA GLU A 58 8.91 8.27 11.30
C GLU A 58 8.07 7.80 12.48
N TRP A 59 6.78 8.11 12.48
CA TRP A 59 5.88 7.77 13.57
C TRP A 59 5.46 6.29 13.50
N LEU A 60 5.54 5.59 14.63
CA LEU A 60 5.24 4.14 14.70
C LEU A 60 3.79 3.80 14.35
N ASP A 61 2.86 4.75 14.48
CA ASP A 61 1.43 4.58 14.18
C ASP A 61 1.09 4.95 12.73
N GLU A 62 2.05 5.50 11.99
CA GLU A 62 1.92 5.81 10.58
C GLU A 62 2.69 4.85 9.67
N TRP A 63 3.67 4.12 10.21
CA TRP A 63 4.59 3.30 9.45
C TRP A 63 4.80 1.92 10.06
N THR A 64 5.16 0.97 9.20
CA THR A 64 5.59 -0.37 9.62
C THR A 64 6.60 -0.93 8.63
N THR A 65 7.07 -2.15 8.88
CA THR A 65 8.01 -2.85 8.01
C THR A 65 7.35 -4.02 7.30
N CYS A 66 7.65 -4.18 6.02
CA CYS A 66 7.35 -5.39 5.24
C CYS A 66 7.93 -6.62 5.94
N GLN A 67 7.13 -7.67 6.11
CA GLN A 67 7.56 -8.88 6.84
C GLN A 67 8.55 -9.76 6.06
N GLU A 68 8.72 -9.52 4.76
CA GLU A 68 9.71 -10.23 3.95
C GLU A 68 11.07 -9.53 3.91
N CYS A 69 11.09 -8.27 3.47
CA CYS A 69 12.36 -7.54 3.26
C CYS A 69 12.74 -6.62 4.42
N GLY A 70 11.84 -6.36 5.36
CA GLY A 70 12.05 -5.36 6.41
C GLY A 70 12.01 -3.90 5.92
N GLY A 71 11.78 -3.68 4.63
CA GLY A 71 11.62 -2.35 4.04
C GLY A 71 10.36 -1.66 4.56
N SER A 72 10.41 -0.35 4.75
CA SER A 72 9.34 0.40 5.40
C SER A 72 8.21 0.79 4.45
N VAL A 73 6.97 0.67 4.92
CA VAL A 73 5.76 1.10 4.21
C VAL A 73 4.87 1.90 5.14
N ARG A 74 4.10 2.82 4.56
CA ARG A 74 3.18 3.66 5.33
C ARG A 74 1.85 2.93 5.49
N ILE A 75 1.28 2.95 6.69
CA ILE A 75 0.00 2.29 7.01
C ILE A 75 -1.14 3.28 7.31
N SER A 76 -0.82 4.57 7.40
CA SER A 76 -1.80 5.64 7.62
C SER A 76 -1.80 6.62 6.43
N PRO A 77 -2.97 6.99 5.87
CA PRO A 77 -3.04 7.94 4.77
C PRO A 77 -2.40 9.29 5.10
N ASN A 78 -1.68 9.90 4.15
CA ASN A 78 -1.12 11.25 4.28
C ASN A 78 -1.83 12.30 3.41
N PHE A 79 -2.67 11.91 2.46
CA PHE A 79 -3.54 12.79 1.69
C PHE A 79 -4.72 12.02 1.07
N TYR A 80 -5.65 12.74 0.42
CA TYR A 80 -6.90 12.17 -0.10
C TYR A 80 -6.75 11.16 -1.24
N GLY A 81 -5.63 11.18 -1.96
CA GLY A 81 -5.34 10.26 -3.06
C GLY A 81 -4.23 9.27 -2.71
N TRP A 82 -3.94 9.08 -1.42
CA TRP A 82 -2.98 8.09 -0.98
C TRP A 82 -3.57 6.69 -1.10
N SER A 83 -2.75 5.76 -1.57
CA SER A 83 -3.05 4.33 -1.58
C SER A 83 -1.87 3.54 -1.01
N PRO A 84 -2.16 2.40 -0.36
CA PRO A 84 -1.12 1.54 0.21
C PRO A 84 -0.09 1.04 -0.82
N SER A 85 1.20 1.15 -0.48
CA SER A 85 2.30 0.47 -1.20
C SER A 85 2.57 -0.94 -0.66
N TYR A 86 1.53 -1.60 -0.12
CA TYR A 86 1.59 -2.95 0.43
C TYR A 86 0.24 -3.66 0.27
N VAL A 87 0.25 -4.97 0.50
CA VAL A 87 -0.94 -5.82 0.63
C VAL A 87 -0.90 -6.56 1.95
N VAL A 88 -2.07 -7.00 2.44
CA VAL A 88 -2.17 -7.90 3.59
C VAL A 88 -2.60 -9.27 3.09
N LEU A 89 -1.70 -10.24 3.16
CA LEU A 89 -1.93 -11.64 2.82
C LEU A 89 -2.36 -12.41 4.07
N ASN A 90 -3.16 -13.46 3.90
CA ASN A 90 -3.51 -14.41 4.98
C ASN A 90 -3.98 -13.75 6.30
N ASP A 91 -4.69 -12.63 6.21
CA ASP A 91 -5.21 -11.80 7.31
C ASP A 91 -4.17 -11.14 8.25
N CYS A 92 -2.89 -11.47 8.13
CA CYS A 92 -1.87 -11.05 9.10
C CYS A 92 -0.52 -10.68 8.47
N GLU A 93 -0.30 -10.96 7.18
CA GLU A 93 1.00 -10.83 6.55
C GLU A 93 1.10 -9.57 5.69
N LEU A 94 1.80 -8.54 6.17
CA LEU A 94 2.00 -7.30 5.44
C LEU A 94 3.24 -7.36 4.55
N VAL A 95 3.00 -7.28 3.23
CA VAL A 95 4.01 -7.44 2.18
C VAL A 95 4.01 -6.22 1.28
N CYS A 96 5.18 -5.59 1.09
CA CYS A 96 5.30 -4.45 0.17
C CYS A 96 5.10 -4.89 -1.30
N LEU A 97 4.70 -3.95 -2.16
CA LEU A 97 4.44 -4.29 -3.57
C LEU A 97 5.67 -4.84 -4.30
N ASP A 98 6.89 -4.42 -3.95
CA ASP A 98 8.12 -5.00 -4.52
C ASP A 98 8.21 -6.52 -4.24
N CYS A 99 8.03 -6.92 -2.98
CA CYS A 99 8.06 -8.33 -2.59
C CYS A 99 6.89 -9.11 -3.20
N LEU A 100 5.70 -8.52 -3.24
CA LEU A 100 4.55 -9.13 -3.91
C LEU A 100 4.86 -9.47 -5.37
N MET A 101 5.51 -8.54 -6.09
CA MET A 101 5.89 -8.73 -7.49
C MET A 101 6.92 -9.84 -7.69
N ASP A 102 7.82 -10.06 -6.72
CA ASP A 102 8.90 -11.04 -6.84
C ASP A 102 8.40 -12.50 -6.77
N TYR A 103 7.32 -12.79 -6.02
CA TYR A 103 6.90 -14.19 -5.82
C TYR A 103 5.40 -14.44 -5.63
N GLY A 104 4.55 -13.43 -5.53
CA GLY A 104 3.16 -13.62 -5.07
C GLY A 104 2.05 -13.00 -5.94
N ILE A 105 2.39 -12.26 -6.99
CA ILE A 105 1.39 -11.45 -7.72
C ILE A 105 0.27 -12.28 -8.36
N GLU A 106 0.58 -13.41 -9.00
CA GLU A 106 -0.47 -14.25 -9.64
C GLU A 106 -1.46 -14.78 -8.61
N GLU A 107 -0.96 -15.40 -7.54
CA GLU A 107 -1.79 -15.93 -6.45
C GLU A 107 -2.61 -14.83 -5.77
N TYR A 108 -2.01 -13.65 -5.58
CA TYR A 108 -2.71 -12.49 -5.04
C TYR A 108 -3.86 -12.05 -5.96
N LEU A 109 -3.64 -11.93 -7.26
CA LEU A 109 -4.70 -11.59 -8.22
C LEU A 109 -5.83 -12.62 -8.18
N GLU A 110 -5.50 -13.92 -8.14
CA GLU A 110 -6.49 -14.99 -8.02
C GLU A 110 -7.30 -14.90 -6.72
N SER A 111 -6.69 -14.47 -5.61
CA SER A 111 -7.37 -14.30 -4.32
C SER A 111 -8.44 -13.20 -4.33
N LEU A 112 -8.35 -12.25 -5.26
CA LEU A 112 -9.30 -11.14 -5.41
C LEU A 112 -10.46 -11.47 -6.36
N GLU A 113 -10.35 -12.54 -7.14
CA GLU A 113 -11.33 -12.91 -8.16
C GLU A 113 -12.73 -13.12 -7.55
N ASN A 114 -13.76 -12.66 -8.26
CA ASN A 114 -15.17 -12.86 -7.94
C ASN A 114 -15.61 -12.36 -6.57
N ASN A 115 -14.87 -11.40 -6.00
CA ASN A 115 -15.21 -10.78 -4.72
C ASN A 115 -15.42 -9.27 -4.90
N PRO A 116 -16.68 -8.80 -5.00
CA PRO A 116 -16.98 -7.36 -5.17
C PRO A 116 -16.72 -6.51 -3.93
N SER A 117 -16.16 -7.08 -2.86
CA SER A 117 -15.82 -6.34 -1.63
C SER A 117 -14.32 -6.05 -1.49
N VAL A 118 -13.51 -6.49 -2.46
CA VAL A 118 -12.07 -6.24 -2.53
C VAL A 118 -11.72 -5.72 -3.92
N ALA A 119 -10.64 -4.96 -4.01
CA ALA A 119 -10.17 -4.42 -5.27
C ALA A 119 -8.65 -4.29 -5.27
N ILE A 120 -8.07 -4.30 -6.47
CA ILE A 120 -6.70 -3.87 -6.69
C ILE A 120 -6.65 -2.36 -6.50
N ASN A 121 -5.67 -1.83 -5.77
CA ASN A 121 -5.47 -0.39 -5.67
C ASN A 121 -4.65 0.16 -6.84
N ASP A 122 -4.74 1.46 -7.04
CA ASP A 122 -4.02 2.20 -8.10
C ASP A 122 -2.48 2.09 -7.95
N SER A 123 -1.96 1.95 -6.73
CA SER A 123 -0.54 1.77 -6.45
C SER A 123 0.02 0.48 -7.05
N LEU A 124 -0.70 -0.64 -6.92
CA LEU A 124 -0.34 -1.89 -7.60
C LEU A 124 -0.60 -1.78 -9.10
N LEU A 125 -1.72 -1.20 -9.51
CA LEU A 125 -2.04 -1.01 -10.93
C LEU A 125 -0.96 -0.20 -11.67
N SER A 126 -0.31 0.75 -11.00
CA SER A 126 0.79 1.54 -11.59
C SER A 126 2.06 0.71 -11.90
N ARG A 127 2.15 -0.53 -11.41
CA ARG A 127 3.32 -1.40 -11.50
C ARG A 127 3.10 -2.62 -12.40
N ILE A 128 1.86 -2.92 -12.78
CA ILE A 128 1.52 -4.11 -13.56
C ILE A 128 0.59 -3.77 -14.72
N ASP A 129 0.67 -4.55 -15.78
CA ASP A 129 -0.37 -4.61 -16.81
C ASP A 129 -1.19 -5.89 -16.57
N LEU A 130 -2.49 -5.73 -16.28
CA LEU A 130 -3.38 -6.86 -16.02
C LEU A 130 -3.53 -7.79 -17.24
N SER A 131 -3.26 -7.30 -18.45
CA SER A 131 -3.27 -8.12 -19.66
C SER A 131 -2.14 -9.16 -19.69
N ASP A 132 -1.00 -8.89 -19.04
CA ASP A 132 0.09 -9.86 -18.89
C ASP A 132 -0.34 -11.09 -18.06
N TYR A 133 -1.39 -10.93 -17.24
CA TYR A 133 -1.98 -11.99 -16.40
C TYR A 133 -3.26 -12.58 -16.99
N GLY A 134 -3.62 -12.19 -18.22
CA GLY A 134 -4.76 -12.70 -18.96
C GLY A 134 -6.10 -12.04 -18.62
N TYR A 135 -6.08 -10.91 -17.93
CA TYR A 135 -7.29 -10.13 -17.68
C TYR A 135 -7.52 -9.09 -18.78
N THR A 136 -8.77 -8.94 -19.19
CA THR A 136 -9.20 -7.92 -20.16
C THR A 136 -10.17 -6.96 -19.48
N MET A 137 -10.01 -5.67 -19.69
CA MET A 137 -10.96 -4.67 -19.19
C MET A 137 -12.31 -4.83 -19.88
N LEU A 138 -13.39 -4.73 -19.12
CA LEU A 138 -14.75 -4.68 -19.64
C LEU A 138 -15.11 -3.22 -19.92
N GLU A 139 -15.02 -2.80 -21.18
CA GLU A 139 -15.23 -1.40 -21.59
C GLU A 139 -16.56 -0.78 -21.10
N ASP A 140 -17.65 -1.56 -21.11
CA ASP A 140 -18.98 -1.14 -20.62
C ASP A 140 -19.01 -0.89 -19.09
N TYR A 141 -17.97 -1.33 -18.38
CA TYR A 141 -17.76 -1.18 -16.95
C TYR A 141 -16.38 -0.56 -16.67
N SER A 142 -15.89 0.26 -17.61
CA SER A 142 -14.84 1.23 -17.34
C SER A 142 -15.48 2.52 -16.80
N ASP A 143 -14.76 3.25 -15.95
CA ASP A 143 -15.19 4.56 -15.43
C ASP A 143 -16.44 4.52 -14.53
N ASN A 144 -16.57 3.50 -13.67
CA ASN A 144 -17.62 3.51 -12.63
C ASN A 144 -17.20 4.40 -11.47
N HIS A 145 -18.16 5.08 -10.82
CA HIS A 145 -17.87 5.96 -9.70
C HIS A 145 -18.75 5.70 -8.48
N SER A 146 -18.13 5.77 -7.31
CA SER A 146 -18.83 5.82 -6.03
C SER A 146 -18.39 7.05 -5.26
N GLY A 147 -19.30 7.96 -4.91
CA GLY A 147 -18.92 9.24 -4.34
C GLY A 147 -20.06 10.13 -3.89
N LEU A 148 -19.71 11.37 -3.54
CA LEU A 148 -20.62 12.36 -2.96
C LEU A 148 -21.41 13.17 -4.01
N HIS A 149 -21.03 13.11 -5.28
CA HIS A 149 -21.71 13.82 -6.35
C HIS A 149 -22.90 13.02 -6.88
N ARG A 150 -23.92 13.75 -7.38
CA ARG A 150 -25.14 13.14 -7.91
C ARG A 150 -24.80 12.22 -9.09
N GLY A 151 -25.20 10.95 -8.99
CA GLY A 151 -24.99 9.95 -10.02
C GLY A 151 -23.75 9.08 -9.83
N MET A 152 -22.89 9.39 -8.84
CA MET A 152 -21.74 8.54 -8.47
C MET A 152 -22.18 7.50 -7.44
N ASN A 153 -22.98 6.54 -7.89
CA ASN A 153 -23.60 5.54 -7.03
C ASN A 153 -23.52 4.12 -7.60
N ASP A 154 -22.48 3.85 -8.38
CA ASP A 154 -22.21 2.51 -8.88
C ASP A 154 -21.84 1.59 -7.71
N ASP A 155 -22.45 0.39 -7.70
CA ASP A 155 -22.24 -0.63 -6.66
C ASP A 155 -21.54 -1.85 -7.28
N PRO A 156 -20.29 -2.16 -6.87
CA PRO A 156 -19.57 -3.35 -7.30
C PRO A 156 -20.38 -4.66 -7.14
N LYS A 157 -21.24 -4.76 -6.12
CA LYS A 157 -22.07 -5.95 -5.90
C LYS A 157 -23.17 -6.07 -6.94
N GLU A 158 -23.78 -4.97 -7.35
CA GLU A 158 -24.78 -4.98 -8.42
C GLU A 158 -24.13 -5.31 -9.77
N ILE A 159 -22.95 -4.76 -10.03
CA ILE A 159 -22.16 -5.05 -11.24
C ILE A 159 -21.75 -6.52 -11.28
N TYR A 160 -21.17 -7.05 -10.21
CA TYR A 160 -20.80 -8.46 -10.11
C TYR A 160 -21.99 -9.40 -10.36
N ASN A 161 -23.16 -9.09 -9.79
CA ASN A 161 -24.36 -9.90 -10.00
C ASN A 161 -24.85 -9.94 -11.45
N LYS A 162 -24.54 -8.92 -12.26
CA LYS A 162 -24.87 -8.89 -13.70
C LYS A 162 -23.87 -9.70 -14.53
N LEU A 163 -22.62 -9.80 -14.08
CA LEU A 163 -21.50 -10.35 -14.85
C LEU A 163 -21.14 -11.80 -14.52
N LYS A 164 -21.42 -12.26 -13.30
CA LYS A 164 -20.95 -13.56 -12.77
C LYS A 164 -21.41 -14.80 -13.55
N ASP A 165 -22.48 -14.70 -14.34
CA ASP A 165 -22.97 -15.82 -15.15
C ASP A 165 -22.29 -15.89 -16.53
N ASP A 166 -21.72 -14.77 -16.99
CA ASP A 166 -21.08 -14.63 -18.30
C ASP A 166 -19.54 -14.72 -18.22
N HIS A 167 -18.95 -14.39 -17.07
CA HIS A 167 -17.49 -14.39 -16.87
C HIS A 167 -17.08 -15.27 -15.69
N LYS A 168 -16.00 -16.06 -15.86
CA LYS A 168 -15.53 -16.99 -14.81
C LYS A 168 -14.77 -16.31 -13.69
N ARG A 169 -13.99 -15.28 -14.02
CA ARG A 169 -13.08 -14.60 -13.10
C ARG A 169 -13.23 -13.10 -13.32
N ILE A 170 -13.72 -12.40 -12.31
CA ILE A 170 -13.97 -10.96 -12.34
C ILE A 170 -13.08 -10.28 -11.30
N LEU A 171 -12.41 -9.20 -11.68
CA LEU A 171 -11.64 -8.34 -10.78
C LEU A 171 -12.19 -6.92 -10.78
N PHE A 172 -12.18 -6.30 -9.60
CA PHE A 172 -12.43 -4.88 -9.41
C PHE A 172 -11.12 -4.16 -9.17
N VAL A 173 -10.95 -3.01 -9.79
CA VAL A 173 -9.71 -2.22 -9.74
C VAL A 173 -10.06 -0.78 -9.42
N ILE A 174 -9.51 -0.23 -8.34
CA ILE A 174 -9.59 1.20 -8.05
C ILE A 174 -8.58 1.90 -8.95
N SER A 175 -9.05 2.68 -9.91
CA SER A 175 -8.22 3.40 -10.88
C SER A 175 -8.01 4.86 -10.51
N GLU A 176 -8.86 5.43 -9.64
CA GLU A 176 -8.66 6.78 -9.11
C GLU A 176 -9.19 6.90 -7.67
N VAL A 177 -8.42 7.56 -6.81
CA VAL A 177 -8.84 7.99 -5.48
C VAL A 177 -8.87 9.52 -5.42
N SER A 178 -10.06 10.07 -5.17
CA SER A 178 -10.31 11.51 -5.06
C SER A 178 -10.87 11.87 -3.69
N GLN A 179 -10.85 13.16 -3.35
CA GLN A 179 -11.44 13.66 -2.11
C GLN A 179 -12.96 13.37 -2.01
N PHE A 180 -13.66 13.26 -3.14
CA PHE A 180 -15.13 13.18 -3.15
C PHE A 180 -15.68 11.91 -3.80
N TYR A 181 -14.83 11.09 -4.44
CA TYR A 181 -15.23 9.87 -5.10
C TYR A 181 -14.06 8.91 -5.24
N ILE A 182 -14.39 7.65 -5.53
CA ILE A 182 -13.48 6.67 -6.10
C ILE A 182 -13.95 6.32 -7.50
N GLN A 183 -13.00 6.11 -8.41
CA GLN A 183 -13.25 5.49 -9.70
C GLN A 183 -12.79 4.04 -9.64
N PHE A 184 -13.58 3.15 -10.24
CA PHE A 184 -13.19 1.75 -10.37
C PHE A 184 -13.60 1.15 -11.71
N ASP A 185 -12.77 0.24 -12.18
CA ASP A 185 -12.93 -0.48 -13.43
C ASP A 185 -13.09 -1.98 -13.16
N VAL A 186 -13.70 -2.67 -14.12
CA VAL A 186 -13.92 -4.12 -14.03
C VAL A 186 -13.12 -4.83 -15.11
N TYR A 187 -12.39 -5.87 -14.69
CA TYR A 187 -11.62 -6.74 -15.56
C TYR A 187 -12.18 -8.17 -15.49
N ALA A 188 -12.08 -8.90 -16.59
CA ALA A 188 -12.49 -10.30 -16.66
C ALA A 188 -11.41 -11.19 -17.26
N LYS A 189 -11.40 -12.44 -16.83
CA LYS A 189 -10.57 -13.52 -17.38
C LYS A 189 -11.44 -14.76 -17.62
N GLU A 190 -11.25 -15.37 -18.79
CA GLU A 190 -12.05 -16.49 -19.31
C GLU A 190 -11.58 -17.87 -18.83
#